data_AF-A0A5R2N4C3-F1
#
_entry.id   AF-A0A5R2N4C3-F1
#
_cell.length_a   1.000
_cell.length_b   1.000
_cell.length_c   1.000
_cell.angle_alpha   90.00
_cell.angle_beta   90.00
_cell.angle_gamma   90.00
#
_symmetry.space_group_name_H-M   'P 1'
#
loop_
_entity.id
_entity.type
_entity.pdbx_description
1 polymer ?
#
loop_
_entity_poly.entity_id
_entity_poly.type
_entity_poly.pdbx_seq_one_letter_code
_entity_poly.pdbx_strand_id
1 'polypeptide(L)'
;MTSTAITADTEPVFHLEEEHAHAEGGSTMLGFWLYLMSDCLIFAMLFAAYGVLGGNYAAGPAPKDLFDLDLVAVNTAMLLFSSITYGFAMLTMDKGRVAATQAWLAVTMLFGLAFLSIELYEFAHMIHEGA
;
A
#
# COMPACT_ATOMS: atom_id res chain seq x y z
N MET A 1 72.20 -29.93 -15.83
CA MET A 1 71.20 -29.43 -16.79
C MET A 1 69.85 -29.89 -16.31
N THR A 2 69.00 -28.92 -15.98
CA THR A 2 67.82 -29.01 -15.13
C THR A 2 66.67 -29.71 -15.86
N SER A 3 66.14 -30.79 -15.27
CA SER A 3 64.92 -31.44 -15.73
C SER A 3 63.72 -30.65 -15.21
N THR A 4 63.02 -29.94 -16.10
CA THR A 4 61.78 -29.24 -15.77
C THR A 4 60.64 -30.25 -15.78
N ALA A 5 60.20 -30.67 -14.60
CA ALA A 5 58.98 -31.46 -14.45
C ALA A 5 57.77 -30.60 -14.83
N ILE A 6 56.99 -31.06 -15.81
CA ILE A 6 55.66 -30.52 -16.10
C ILE A 6 54.75 -31.03 -14.99
N THR A 7 54.44 -30.17 -14.02
CA THR A 7 53.40 -30.43 -13.02
C THR A 7 52.04 -30.26 -13.71
N ALA A 8 51.46 -31.38 -14.13
CA ALA A 8 50.06 -31.47 -14.51
C ALA A 8 49.23 -31.48 -13.22
N ASP A 9 48.89 -30.30 -12.71
CA ASP A 9 47.90 -30.16 -11.63
C ASP A 9 47.08 -28.88 -11.82
N THR A 10 46.63 -28.66 -13.05
CA THR A 10 45.67 -27.61 -13.35
C THR A 10 44.29 -28.15 -12.98
N GLU A 11 43.88 -27.92 -11.73
CA GLU A 11 42.48 -28.09 -11.36
C GLU A 11 41.59 -27.26 -12.32
N PRO A 12 40.46 -27.80 -12.79
CA PRO A 12 39.57 -27.07 -13.67
C PRO A 12 39.02 -25.85 -12.91
N VAL A 13 39.53 -24.67 -13.25
CA VAL A 13 38.98 -23.40 -12.77
C VAL A 13 37.64 -23.20 -13.46
N PHE A 14 36.56 -23.59 -12.79
CA PHE A 14 35.22 -23.23 -13.22
C PHE A 14 35.05 -21.73 -13.04
N HIS A 15 34.85 -21.03 -14.15
CA HIS A 15 34.37 -19.65 -14.13
C HIS A 15 32.92 -19.70 -13.62
N LEU A 16 32.74 -19.68 -12.30
CA LEU A 16 31.47 -19.28 -11.72
C LEU A 16 31.37 -17.79 -12.05
N GLU A 17 30.54 -17.42 -13.03
CA GLU A 17 30.12 -16.03 -13.16
C GLU A 17 29.67 -15.61 -11.76
N GLU A 18 30.33 -14.60 -11.18
CA GLU A 18 29.93 -14.03 -9.90
C GLU A 18 28.42 -13.85 -9.94
N GLU A 19 27.71 -14.62 -9.13
CA GLU A 19 26.28 -14.45 -8.92
C GLU A 19 26.10 -12.98 -8.57
N HIS A 20 25.52 -12.23 -9.51
CA HIS A 20 25.46 -10.78 -9.41
C HIS A 20 24.96 -10.43 -8.02
N ALA A 21 25.79 -9.75 -7.24
CA ALA A 21 25.45 -9.29 -5.90
C ALA A 21 24.33 -8.27 -6.03
N HIS A 22 23.09 -8.77 -6.15
CA HIS A 22 21.91 -7.96 -5.98
C HIS A 22 21.97 -7.46 -4.55
N ALA A 23 22.12 -6.14 -4.38
CA ALA A 23 22.05 -5.50 -3.08
C ALA A 23 20.78 -6.02 -2.36
N GLU A 24 20.94 -6.64 -1.19
CA GLU A 24 19.82 -7.11 -0.37
C GLU A 24 18.83 -5.95 -0.16
N GLY A 25 17.66 -6.04 -0.78
CA GLY A 25 16.61 -5.01 -0.73
C GLY A 25 16.29 -4.28 -2.05
N GLY A 26 17.10 -4.43 -3.10
CA GLY A 26 16.79 -3.80 -4.41
C GLY A 26 15.49 -4.33 -5.05
N SER A 27 15.18 -5.60 -4.81
CA SER A 27 13.97 -6.25 -5.34
C SER A 27 12.73 -6.00 -4.47
N THR A 28 12.88 -5.76 -3.16
CA THR A 28 11.71 -5.64 -2.25
C THR A 28 10.91 -4.37 -2.48
N MET A 29 11.57 -3.24 -2.78
CA MET A 29 10.88 -1.99 -3.13
C MET A 29 10.13 -2.12 -4.47
N LEU A 30 10.74 -2.79 -5.46
CA LEU A 30 10.11 -3.07 -6.74
C LEU A 30 8.90 -4.00 -6.56
N GLY A 31 9.05 -5.07 -5.76
CA GLY A 31 7.95 -5.98 -5.42
C GLY A 31 6.80 -5.29 -4.70
N PHE A 32 7.08 -4.39 -3.75
CA PHE A 32 6.06 -3.56 -3.10
C PHE A 32 5.34 -2.64 -4.09
N TRP A 33 6.07 -2.03 -5.03
CA TRP A 33 5.46 -1.19 -6.06
C TRP A 33 4.55 -1.97 -7.01
N LEU A 34 4.97 -3.16 -7.45
CA LEU A 34 4.14 -4.07 -8.24
C LEU A 34 2.89 -4.51 -7.47
N TYR A 35 3.02 -4.76 -6.17
CA TYR A 35 1.89 -5.07 -5.30
C TYR A 35 0.88 -3.90 -5.26
N LEU A 36 1.35 -2.66 -5.09
CA LEU A 36 0.48 -1.47 -5.14
C LEU A 36 -0.23 -1.31 -6.50
N MET A 37 0.46 -1.59 -7.62
CA MET A 37 -0.18 -1.57 -8.94
C MET A 37 -1.27 -2.65 -9.07
N SER A 38 -1.07 -3.83 -8.47
CA SER A 38 -2.09 -4.88 -8.44
C SER A 38 -3.33 -4.44 -7.66
N ASP A 39 -3.15 -3.77 -6.52
CA ASP A 39 -4.27 -3.22 -5.74
C ASP A 39 -5.02 -2.15 -6.56
N CYS A 40 -4.30 -1.30 -7.32
CA CYS A 40 -4.93 -0.36 -8.25
C CYS A 40 -5.79 -1.07 -9.31
N LEU A 41 -5.36 -2.22 -9.83
CA LEU A 41 -6.16 -3.01 -10.78
C LEU A 41 -7.41 -3.60 -10.12
N ILE A 42 -7.34 -4.03 -8.86
CA ILE A 42 -8.51 -4.49 -8.09
C ILE A 42 -9.54 -3.36 -7.97
N PHE A 43 -9.12 -2.15 -7.57
CA PHE A 43 -10.01 -0.99 -7.53
C PHE A 43 -10.59 -0.63 -8.91
N ALA A 44 -9.79 -0.73 -9.98
CA ALA A 44 -10.27 -0.47 -11.34
C ALA A 44 -11.39 -1.45 -11.75
N MET A 45 -11.28 -2.73 -11.38
CA MET A 45 -12.35 -3.72 -11.60
C MET A 45 -13.60 -3.40 -10.78
N LEU A 46 -13.45 -2.96 -9.53
CA LEU A 46 -14.59 -2.54 -8.69
C LEU A 46 -15.30 -1.30 -9.30
N PHE A 47 -14.54 -0.32 -9.79
CA PHE A 47 -15.11 0.84 -10.50
C PHE A 47 -15.79 0.45 -11.82
N ALA A 48 -15.21 -0.48 -12.58
CA ALA A 48 -15.82 -1.00 -13.80
C ALA A 48 -17.14 -1.72 -13.49
N ALA A 49 -17.16 -2.56 -12.44
CA ALA A 49 -18.38 -3.21 -11.97
C ALA A 49 -19.43 -2.18 -11.54
N TYR A 50 -19.06 -1.17 -10.76
CA TYR A 50 -19.96 -0.06 -10.38
C TYR A 50 -20.47 0.71 -11.60
N GLY A 51 -19.64 0.98 -12.61
CA GLY A 51 -20.07 1.67 -13.83
C GLY A 51 -21.07 0.85 -14.68
N VAL A 52 -20.93 -0.48 -14.68
CA VAL A 52 -21.82 -1.38 -15.43
C VAL A 52 -23.13 -1.66 -14.68
N LEU A 53 -23.07 -1.87 -13.35
CA LEU A 53 -24.24 -2.19 -12.52
C LEU A 53 -24.94 -0.96 -11.94
N GLY A 54 -24.25 0.17 -11.80
CA GLY A 54 -24.76 1.41 -11.22
C GLY A 54 -25.81 2.14 -12.07
N GLY A 55 -26.17 1.62 -13.24
CA GLY A 55 -27.33 2.08 -14.02
C GLY A 55 -28.55 1.15 -13.95
N ASN A 56 -28.37 -0.08 -13.45
CA ASN A 56 -29.42 -1.11 -13.40
C ASN A 56 -30.15 -1.12 -12.04
N TYR A 57 -30.59 0.06 -11.59
CA TYR A 57 -31.47 0.13 -10.42
C TYR A 57 -32.86 -0.33 -10.83
N ALA A 58 -33.23 -1.53 -10.38
CA ALA A 58 -34.60 -2.04 -10.49
C ALA A 58 -35.54 -1.28 -9.53
N ALA A 59 -35.70 0.03 -9.75
CA ALA A 59 -36.56 0.94 -8.98
C ALA A 59 -36.27 1.02 -7.45
N GLY A 60 -35.03 0.80 -7.03
CA GLY A 60 -34.58 1.07 -5.65
C GLY A 60 -34.23 2.55 -5.41
N PRO A 61 -34.24 3.03 -4.16
CA PRO A 61 -33.93 4.42 -3.82
C PRO A 61 -32.56 4.84 -4.35
N ALA A 62 -32.44 6.10 -4.78
CA ALA A 62 -31.22 6.61 -5.39
C ALA A 62 -30.05 6.60 -4.37
N PRO A 63 -28.81 6.27 -4.77
CA PRO A 63 -27.63 6.34 -3.88
C PRO A 63 -27.46 7.69 -3.18
N LYS A 64 -27.98 8.75 -3.80
CA LYS A 64 -28.03 10.12 -3.29
C LYS A 64 -28.84 10.28 -1.98
N ASP A 65 -29.80 9.39 -1.71
CA ASP A 65 -30.61 9.44 -0.48
C ASP A 65 -30.06 8.55 0.63
N LEU A 66 -29.04 7.72 0.34
CA LEU A 66 -28.41 6.79 1.27
C LEU A 66 -27.02 7.24 1.75
N PHE A 67 -26.31 8.03 0.95
CA PHE A 67 -24.98 8.54 1.30
C PHE A 67 -25.07 10.00 1.75
N ASP A 68 -24.62 10.28 2.97
CA ASP A 68 -24.50 11.65 3.47
C ASP A 68 -23.18 12.25 2.97
N LEU A 69 -23.27 12.96 1.83
CA LEU A 69 -22.11 13.49 1.10
C LEU A 69 -21.23 14.41 1.95
N ASP A 70 -21.79 15.09 2.95
CA ASP A 70 -21.04 15.95 3.87
C ASP A 70 -20.19 15.11 4.83
N LEU A 71 -20.71 13.98 5.30
CA LEU A 71 -19.99 13.05 6.18
C LEU A 71 -18.86 12.35 5.41
N VAL A 72 -19.12 11.89 4.19
CA VAL A 72 -18.12 11.29 3.29
C VAL A 72 -17.02 12.31 2.94
N ALA A 73 -17.38 13.57 2.70
CA ALA A 73 -16.42 14.64 2.42
C ALA A 73 -15.53 14.94 3.64
N VAL A 74 -16.11 14.99 4.84
CA VAL A 74 -15.35 15.15 6.09
C VAL A 74 -14.40 13.97 6.30
N ASN A 75 -14.85 12.74 6.01
CA ASN A 75 -14.04 11.54 6.16
C ASN A 75 -12.84 11.55 5.21
N THR A 76 -13.07 11.95 3.96
CA THR A 76 -12.03 12.12 2.93
C THR A 76 -11.03 13.20 3.33
N ALA A 77 -11.50 14.35 3.83
CA ALA A 77 -10.63 15.41 4.34
C ALA A 77 -9.77 14.92 5.51
N MET A 78 -10.33 14.11 6.41
CA MET A 78 -9.60 13.54 7.55
C MET A 78 -8.51 12.55 7.10
N LEU A 79 -8.75 11.76 6.06
CA LEU A 79 -7.72 10.92 5.43
C LEU A 79 -6.62 11.73 4.74
N LEU A 80 -6.97 12.83 4.09
CA LEU A 80 -5.98 13.74 3.49
C LEU A 80 -5.09 14.35 4.57
N PHE A 81 -5.66 14.79 5.69
CA PHE A 81 -4.88 15.24 6.84
C PHE A 81 -4.00 14.12 7.42
N SER A 82 -4.50 12.88 7.48
CA SER A 82 -3.72 11.70 7.90
C SER A 82 -2.52 11.43 6.97
N SER A 83 -2.68 11.61 5.66
CA SER A 83 -1.59 11.52 4.68
C SER A 83 -0.51 12.59 4.94
N ILE A 84 -0.92 13.81 5.30
CA ILE A 84 0.01 14.89 5.68
C ILE A 84 0.76 14.55 6.97
N THR A 85 0.09 14.00 8.00
CA THR A 85 0.76 13.59 9.25
C THR A 85 1.76 12.46 9.03
N TYR A 86 1.45 11.52 8.13
CA TYR A 86 2.39 10.47 7.72
C TYR A 86 3.61 11.06 6.99
N GLY A 87 3.42 12.06 6.13
CA GLY A 87 4.52 12.80 5.49
C GLY A 87 5.46 13.45 6.52
N PHE A 88 4.91 14.01 7.60
CA PHE A 88 5.73 14.53 8.70
C PHE A 88 6.45 13.43 9.49
N ALA A 89 5.81 12.26 9.67
CA ALA A 89 6.46 11.10 10.30
C ALA A 89 7.69 10.64 9.51
N MET A 90 7.58 10.60 8.18
CA MET A 90 8.71 10.30 7.27
C MET A 90 9.84 11.31 7.43
N LEU A 91 9.52 12.61 7.53
CA LEU A 91 10.54 13.65 7.75
C LEU A 91 11.23 13.53 9.12
N THR A 92 10.52 13.12 10.18
CA THR A 92 11.15 12.86 11.48
C THR A 92 11.99 11.58 11.49
N MET A 93 11.62 10.61 10.66
CA MET A 93 12.37 9.37 10.45
C MET A 93 13.71 9.64 9.77
N ASP A 94 13.72 10.48 8.72
CA ASP A 94 14.94 10.94 8.06
C ASP A 94 15.91 11.66 9.02
N LYS A 95 15.35 12.41 9.98
CA LYS A 95 16.12 13.07 11.06
C LYS A 95 16.58 12.12 12.18
N GLY A 96 16.35 10.81 12.07
CA GLY A 96 16.74 9.79 13.05
C GLY A 96 15.97 9.84 14.38
N ARG A 97 14.86 10.59 14.47
CA ARG A 97 14.10 10.79 15.71
C ARG A 97 13.00 9.75 15.88
N VAL A 98 13.39 8.53 16.25
CA VAL A 98 12.49 7.35 16.37
C VAL A 98 11.24 7.62 17.23
N ALA A 99 11.40 8.24 18.41
CA ALA A 99 10.28 8.53 19.31
C ALA A 99 9.26 9.51 18.70
N ALA A 100 9.75 10.49 17.92
CA ALA A 100 8.87 11.43 17.22
C ALA A 100 8.14 10.75 16.07
N THR A 101 8.82 9.89 15.30
CA THR A 101 8.20 9.09 14.24
C THR A 101 7.10 8.18 14.79
N GLN A 102 7.34 7.48 15.90
CA GLN A 102 6.33 6.63 16.55
C GLN A 102 5.11 7.44 17.01
N ALA A 103 5.31 8.63 17.58
CA ALA A 103 4.21 9.51 17.96
C ALA A 103 3.38 9.95 16.75
N TRP A 104 4.01 10.34 15.64
CA TRP A 104 3.30 10.73 14.41
C TRP A 104 2.57 9.55 13.74
N LEU A 105 3.14 8.35 13.79
CA LEU A 105 2.48 7.13 13.31
C LEU A 105 1.26 6.76 14.18
N ALA A 106 1.33 6.93 15.50
CA ALA A 106 0.19 6.71 16.38
C ALA A 106 -0.96 7.70 16.10
N VAL A 107 -0.63 8.97 15.84
CA VAL A 107 -1.62 9.99 15.44
C VAL A 107 -2.27 9.62 14.09
N THR A 108 -1.47 9.20 13.11
CA THR A 108 -1.96 8.75 11.80
C THR A 108 -2.90 7.54 11.93
N MET A 109 -2.53 6.57 12.79
CA MET A 109 -3.36 5.40 13.08
C MET A 109 -4.69 5.78 13.74
N LEU A 110 -4.68 6.73 14.68
CA LEU A 110 -5.92 7.22 15.32
C LEU A 110 -6.87 7.86 14.31
N PHE A 111 -6.37 8.66 13.38
CA PHE A 111 -7.20 9.21 12.30
C PHE A 111 -7.76 8.12 11.39
N GLY A 112 -6.97 7.09 11.06
CA GLY A 112 -7.46 5.94 10.29
C GLY A 112 -8.55 5.13 11.02
N LEU A 113 -8.40 4.91 12.33
CA LEU A 113 -9.41 4.22 13.15
C LEU A 113 -10.70 5.04 13.30
N ALA A 114 -10.58 6.35 13.48
CA ALA A 114 -11.74 7.24 13.51
C ALA A 114 -12.50 7.22 12.17
N PHE A 115 -11.79 7.27 11.04
CA PHE A 115 -12.37 7.10 9.70
C PHE A 115 -13.15 5.78 9.58
N LEU A 116 -12.51 4.67 9.95
CA LEU A 116 -13.10 3.33 9.85
C LEU A 116 -14.35 3.18 10.74
N SER A 117 -14.34 3.78 11.93
CA SER A 117 -15.46 3.71 12.87
C SER A 117 -16.68 4.48 12.35
N ILE A 118 -16.46 5.60 11.67
CA ILE A 118 -17.52 6.42 11.05
C ILE A 118 -18.14 5.66 9.88
N GLU A 119 -17.33 5.11 8.97
CA GLU A 119 -17.81 4.27 7.86
C GLU A 119 -18.65 3.08 8.36
N LEU A 120 -18.15 2.34 9.35
CA LEU A 120 -18.86 1.21 9.94
C LEU A 120 -20.22 1.61 10.53
N TYR A 121 -20.29 2.78 11.16
CA TYR A 121 -21.54 3.30 11.70
C TYR A 121 -22.53 3.65 10.59
N GLU A 122 -22.09 4.30 9.52
CA GLU A 122 -22.91 4.64 8.36
C GLU A 122 -23.43 3.37 7.66
N PHE A 123 -22.57 2.39 7.40
CA PHE A 123 -22.97 1.09 6.85
C PHE A 123 -23.98 0.37 7.75
N ALA A 124 -23.78 0.37 9.07
CA ALA A 124 -24.71 -0.26 10.01
C ALA A 124 -26.06 0.47 10.09
N HIS A 125 -26.07 1.79 9.88
CA HIS A 125 -27.27 2.60 9.79
C HIS A 125 -28.03 2.32 8.49
N MET A 126 -27.33 2.30 7.34
CA MET A 126 -27.90 1.96 6.03
C MET A 126 -28.52 0.56 6.01
N ILE A 127 -27.87 -0.43 6.63
CA ILE A 127 -28.41 -1.80 6.76
C ILE A 127 -29.70 -1.81 7.61
N HIS A 128 -29.78 -0.98 8.65
CA HIS A 128 -30.98 -0.87 9.48
C HIS A 128 -32.14 -0.16 8.77
N GLU A 129 -31.85 0.79 7.88
CA GLU A 129 -32.86 1.50 7.07
C GLU A 129 -33.38 0.68 5.87
N GLY A 130 -32.78 -0.50 5.60
CA GLY A 130 -33.33 -1.51 4.69
C GLY A 130 -32.77 -1.52 3.28
N ALA A 131 -31.49 -1.15 3.11
CA ALA A 131 -30.73 -1.32 1.87
C ALA A 131 -30.20 -2.75 1.66
#